data_AF-A0AAI8TTH8-F1
#
_entry.id   AF-A0AAI8TTH8-F1
#
_cell.length_a   1.000
_cell.length_b   1.000
_cell.length_c   1.000
_cell.angle_alpha   90.00
_cell.angle_beta   90.00
_cell.angle_gamma   90.00
#
_symmetry.space_group_name_H-M   'P 1'
#
loop_
_entity.id
_entity.type
_entity.pdbx_description
1 polymer ?
#
loop_
_entity_poly.entity_id
_entity_poly.type
_entity_poly.pdbx_seq_one_letter_code
_entity_poly.pdbx_strand_id
1 'polypeptide(L)'
;MADGHDETPRWQVIRLDQTGLTGTTARLLTADPTDDAGWPADLPPGTTEVVIADDTPGPLLTLRVHPVGDPSKVSYVRFDQLAVRS
;
A
#
# COMPACT_ATOMS: atom_id res chain seq x y z
N MET A 1 24.95 29.03 0.05
CA MET A 1 23.65 29.00 0.77
C MET A 1 23.03 27.67 0.38
N ALA A 2 22.83 26.78 1.35
CA ALA A 2 22.36 25.43 1.11
C ALA A 2 20.84 25.46 0.89
N ASP A 3 20.40 25.19 -0.33
CA ASP A 3 18.99 24.91 -0.60
C ASP A 3 18.86 23.38 -0.63
N GLY A 4 18.65 22.81 0.55
CA GLY A 4 18.30 21.40 0.67
C GLY A 4 16.92 21.23 0.07
N HIS A 5 16.85 20.63 -1.13
CA HIS A 5 15.60 20.10 -1.65
C HIS A 5 15.16 19.04 -0.65
N ASP A 6 14.23 19.39 0.25
CA ASP A 6 13.43 18.42 0.96
C ASP A 6 12.59 17.74 -0.11
N GLU A 7 13.18 16.73 -0.74
CA GLU A 7 12.51 15.84 -1.67
C GLU A 7 11.49 15.05 -0.85
N THR A 8 10.35 15.66 -0.56
CA THR A 8 9.19 14.96 -0.02
C THR A 8 9.01 13.71 -0.90
N PRO A 9 9.04 12.50 -0.32
CA PRO A 9 9.00 11.27 -1.08
C PRO A 9 7.78 11.32 -2.00
N ARG A 10 8.01 11.22 -3.31
CA ARG A 10 6.95 11.27 -4.30
C ARG A 10 6.23 9.94 -4.28
N TRP A 11 5.09 9.93 -3.58
CA TRP A 11 4.19 8.79 -3.56
C TRP A 11 3.47 8.70 -4.92
N GLN A 12 3.64 7.58 -5.61
CA GLN A 12 2.98 7.26 -6.87
C GLN A 12 1.88 6.23 -6.59
N VAL A 13 0.64 6.54 -6.97
CA VAL A 13 -0.48 5.59 -6.91
C VAL A 13 -0.13 4.36 -7.74
N ILE A 14 -0.39 3.17 -7.20
CA ILE A 14 -0.14 1.92 -7.90
C ILE A 14 -1.05 1.83 -9.12
N ARG A 15 -0.51 1.38 -10.26
CA ARG A 15 -1.32 1.09 -11.45
C ARG A 15 -1.73 -0.37 -11.45
N LEU A 16 -2.87 -0.66 -12.07
CA LEU A 16 -3.41 -2.02 -12.13
C LEU A 16 -2.43 -3.03 -12.77
N ASP A 17 -1.68 -2.60 -13.78
CA ASP A 17 -0.69 -3.41 -14.51
C ASP A 17 0.72 -3.35 -13.89
N GLN A 18 0.90 -2.62 -12.79
CA GLN A 18 2.21 -2.44 -12.17
C GLN A 18 2.63 -3.69 -11.41
N THR A 19 3.76 -4.27 -11.79
CA THR A 19 4.30 -5.49 -11.19
C THR A 19 5.67 -5.25 -10.54
N GLY A 20 6.14 -6.23 -9.76
CA GLY A 20 7.43 -6.15 -9.07
C GLY A 20 7.38 -5.29 -7.81
N LEU A 21 6.19 -5.20 -7.20
CA LEU A 21 5.96 -4.44 -5.97
C LEU A 21 6.06 -5.29 -4.72
N THR A 22 6.11 -6.62 -4.85
CA THR A 22 6.33 -7.53 -3.72
C THR A 22 7.56 -7.11 -2.90
N GLY A 23 7.40 -6.96 -1.59
CA GLY A 23 8.41 -6.46 -0.65
C GLY A 23 8.52 -4.93 -0.57
N THR A 24 7.80 -4.18 -1.41
CA THR A 24 7.82 -2.72 -1.40
C THR A 24 6.90 -2.17 -0.33
N THR A 25 7.37 -1.14 0.38
CA THR A 25 6.52 -0.39 1.31
C THR A 25 5.61 0.56 0.52
N ALA A 26 4.31 0.40 0.73
CA ALA A 26 3.27 1.26 0.21
C ALA A 26 2.62 2.05 1.34
N ARG A 27 2.22 3.28 1.02
CA ARG A 27 1.47 4.14 1.91
C ARG A 27 -0.03 4.04 1.61
N LEU A 28 -0.82 4.00 2.67
CA LEU A 28 -2.27 4.09 2.60
C LEU A 28 -2.68 5.54 2.32
N LEU A 29 -3.50 5.73 1.29
CA LEU A 29 -4.00 7.04 0.87
C LEU A 29 -5.31 7.45 1.58
N THR A 30 -5.92 6.52 2.29
CA THR A 30 -7.15 6.70 3.08
C THR A 30 -6.92 6.27 4.52
N ALA A 31 -7.64 6.89 5.46
CA ALA A 31 -7.65 6.48 6.86
C ALA A 31 -8.42 5.17 7.09
N ASP A 32 -9.36 4.87 6.20
CA ASP A 32 -10.22 3.69 6.24
C ASP A 32 -10.03 2.89 4.93
N PRO A 33 -8.95 2.09 4.81
CA PRO A 33 -8.73 1.26 3.65
C PRO A 33 -9.76 0.14 3.57
N THR A 34 -10.08 -0.29 2.36
CA THR A 34 -11.08 -1.31 2.11
C THR A 34 -10.57 -2.42 1.19
N ASP A 35 -11.18 -3.59 1.31
CA ASP A 35 -11.03 -4.65 0.32
C ASP A 35 -11.93 -4.39 -0.92
N ASP A 36 -11.98 -5.36 -1.83
CA ASP A 36 -12.77 -5.32 -3.07
C ASP A 36 -14.27 -5.15 -2.83
N ALA A 37 -14.80 -5.85 -1.81
CA ALA A 37 -16.21 -5.78 -1.46
C ALA A 37 -16.55 -4.48 -0.70
N GLY A 38 -15.57 -3.62 -0.44
CA GLY A 38 -15.75 -2.36 0.28
C GLY A 38 -15.82 -2.51 1.80
N TRP A 39 -15.44 -3.66 2.36
CA TRP A 39 -15.31 -3.80 3.81
C TRP A 39 -13.99 -3.21 4.29
N PRO A 40 -13.92 -2.72 5.54
CA PRO A 40 -12.66 -2.27 6.12
C PRO A 40 -11.59 -3.36 6.05
N ALA A 41 -10.39 -3.00 5.59
CA ALA A 41 -9.27 -3.91 5.58
C ALA A 41 -8.88 -4.26 7.02
N ASP A 42 -8.54 -5.53 7.26
CA ASP A 42 -8.14 -6.04 8.58
C ASP A 42 -6.73 -5.56 8.96
N LEU A 43 -6.57 -4.26 9.14
CA LEU A 43 -5.32 -3.61 9.52
C LEU A 43 -5.42 -3.03 10.94
N PRO A 44 -4.32 -3.02 11.71
CA PRO A 44 -4.29 -2.36 13.00
C PRO A 44 -4.71 -0.89 12.89
N PRO A 45 -5.42 -0.34 13.89
CA PRO A 45 -5.82 1.07 13.89
C PRO A 45 -4.58 1.98 13.84
N GLY A 46 -4.62 3.00 12.98
CA GLY A 46 -3.51 3.93 12.78
C GLY A 46 -2.40 3.42 11.85
N THR A 47 -2.58 2.27 11.19
CA THR A 47 -1.67 1.83 10.12
C THR A 47 -1.68 2.86 8.99
N THR A 48 -0.51 3.37 8.62
CA THR A 48 -0.33 4.35 7.53
C THR A 48 0.54 3.79 6.41
N GLU A 49 1.36 2.79 6.72
CA GLU A 49 2.27 2.13 5.80
C GLU A 49 2.13 0.61 5.93
N VAL A 50 2.19 -0.07 4.79
CA VAL A 50 2.09 -1.51 4.67
C VAL A 50 3.13 -2.00 3.68
N VAL A 51 3.51 -3.27 3.76
CA VAL A 51 4.38 -3.92 2.78
C VAL A 51 3.51 -4.76 1.87
N ILE A 52 3.72 -4.62 0.55
CA ILE A 52 3.04 -5.45 -0.45
C ILE A 52 3.63 -6.85 -0.38
N ALA A 53 2.81 -7.81 0.05
CA ALA A 53 3.20 -9.22 0.18
C ALA A 53 3.03 -9.98 -1.15
N ASP A 54 2.04 -9.58 -1.96
CA ASP A 54 1.79 -10.13 -3.29
C ASP A 54 1.21 -9.01 -4.16
N ASP A 55 1.89 -8.72 -5.27
CA ASP A 55 1.49 -7.70 -6.24
C ASP A 55 0.66 -8.22 -7.41
N THR A 56 0.24 -9.50 -7.38
CA THR A 56 -0.62 -10.05 -8.43
C THR A 56 -2.03 -9.49 -8.24
N PRO A 57 -2.53 -8.61 -9.13
CA PRO A 57 -3.90 -8.14 -9.02
C PRO A 57 -4.84 -9.32 -9.28
N GLY A 58 -5.55 -9.74 -8.23
CA GLY A 58 -6.67 -10.67 -8.40
C GLY A 58 -7.82 -10.02 -9.17
N PRO A 59 -8.87 -10.78 -9.55
CA PRO A 59 -10.09 -10.21 -10.14
C PRO A 59 -10.76 -9.16 -9.24
N LEU A 60 -10.37 -9.16 -7.97
CA LEU A 60 -10.83 -8.29 -6.90
C LEU A 60 -10.05 -6.97 -6.79
N LEU A 61 -9.08 -6.68 -7.67
CA LEU A 61 -8.34 -5.40 -7.68
C LEU A 61 -7.69 -5.04 -6.31
N THR A 62 -7.42 -6.04 -5.49
CA THR A 62 -6.76 -5.89 -4.17
C THR A 62 -5.36 -6.46 -4.22
N LEU A 63 -4.45 -5.79 -3.52
CA LEU A 63 -3.11 -6.31 -3.22
C LEU A 63 -3.11 -6.95 -1.84
N ARG A 64 -2.33 -8.03 -1.70
CA ARG A 64 -2.07 -8.63 -0.41
C ARG A 64 -1.00 -7.81 0.28
N VAL A 65 -1.28 -7.34 1.50
CA VAL A 65 -0.38 -6.50 2.26
C VAL A 65 -0.22 -7.02 3.69
N HIS A 66 0.85 -6.59 4.36
CA HIS A 66 1.01 -6.77 5.80
C HIS A 66 1.49 -5.46 6.44
N PRO A 67 1.16 -5.18 7.70
CA PRO A 67 1.71 -4.02 8.41
C PRO A 67 3.24 -4.12 8.50
N VAL A 68 3.91 -2.98 8.53
CA VAL A 68 5.37 -2.92 8.70
C VAL A 68 5.75 -3.56 10.04
N GLY A 69 6.63 -4.56 10.00
CA GLY A 69 7.12 -5.25 11.20
C GLY A 69 6.35 -6.51 11.61
N ASP A 70 5.22 -6.83 10.98
CA ASP A 70 4.45 -8.06 11.30
C ASP A 70 3.97 -8.78 10.02
N PRO A 71 4.84 -9.55 9.34
CA PRO A 71 4.51 -10.23 8.08
C PRO A 71 3.51 -11.38 8.25
N SER A 72 3.22 -11.80 9.49
CA SER A 72 2.22 -12.83 9.78
C SER A 72 0.78 -12.32 9.64
N LYS A 73 0.55 -11.00 9.71
CA LYS A 73 -0.77 -10.39 9.51
C LYS A 73 -0.95 -10.01 8.06
N VAL A 74 -1.91 -10.66 7.42
CA VAL A 74 -2.18 -10.49 6.00
C VAL A 74 -3.54 -9.84 5.84
N SER A 75 -3.57 -8.74 5.10
CA SER A 75 -4.79 -8.00 4.78
C SER A 75 -4.86 -7.77 3.28
N TYR A 76 -6.05 -7.50 2.76
CA TYR A 76 -6.28 -7.16 1.36
C TYR A 76 -6.72 -5.72 1.27
N VAL A 77 -6.05 -4.93 0.44
CA VAL A 77 -6.34 -3.51 0.24
C VAL A 77 -6.42 -3.24 -1.25
N ARG A 78 -7.40 -2.43 -1.67
CA ARG A 78 -7.51 -2.03 -3.07
C ARG A 78 -6.25 -1.31 -3.56
N PHE A 79 -5.80 -1.65 -4.76
CA PHE A 79 -4.55 -1.10 -5.31
C PHE A 79 -4.59 0.44 -5.42
N ASP A 80 -5.76 1.03 -5.71
CA ASP A 80 -5.92 2.48 -5.88
C ASP A 80 -5.84 3.27 -4.55
N GLN A 81 -5.93 2.57 -3.42
CA GLN A 81 -5.78 3.14 -2.09
C GLN A 81 -4.32 3.10 -1.60
N LEU A 82 -3.41 2.60 -2.42
CA LEU A 82 -2.00 2.43 -2.11
C LEU A 82 -1.13 3.28 -3.04
N ALA A 83 -0.07 3.84 -2.48
CA ALA A 83 0.98 4.48 -3.24
C ALA A 83 2.35 3.97 -2.83
N VAL A 84 3.23 3.74 -3.80
CA VAL A 84 4.62 3.37 -3.57
C VAL A 84 5.53 4.58 -3.72
N ARG A 85 6.67 4.56 -3.02
CA ARG A 85 7.69 5.59 -3.18
C ARG A 85 8.40 5.38 -4.53
N SER A 86 8.46 6.44 -5.34
CA SER A 86 9.28 6.51 -6.56
C SER A 86 10.48 7.41 -6.39
#